data_AF-W2FLN2-F1
#
_entry.id   AF-W2FLN2-F1
#
_cell.length_a   1.000
_cell.length_b   1.000
_cell.length_c   1.000
_cell.angle_alpha   90.00
_cell.angle_beta   90.00
_cell.angle_gamma   90.00
#
_symmetry.space_group_name_H-M   'P 1'
#
loop_
_entity.id
_entity.type
_entity.pdbx_description
1 polymer ?
#
loop_
_entity_poly.entity_id
_entity_poly.type
_entity_poly.pdbx_seq_one_letter_code
_entity_poly.pdbx_strand_id
1 'polypeptide(L)'
;RAVEDVETKCHLLYVKYQCTGENKGCFSTVNADYIQSEVRLIMHFPFLMTKKGGFSKVLMELIHEGMTSPHGLSSTVEHIRHRREKRYYKLLCLFADRVGQLQLSNPNYLAPSPPSVGQYCVRQKPVGAETMSATWMQSTTIYSVLCEQVMSSLMVRKALRVDHSVKFCKRLKVWPGGTGKRESMSDAKMLLLAQNKIGQIVGRRLTRSENHDGTRELLQHMKGTFSEERLQYIISDNANAISNEVSSVFGKAVGVRQDPFHVIQ
;
A
#
# COMPACT_ATOMS: atom_id res chain seq x y z
N ARG A 1 15.95 -14.69 -8.66
CA ARG A 1 15.05 -14.41 -7.50
C ARG A 1 13.63 -14.78 -7.90
N ALA A 2 12.83 -15.46 -7.08
CA ALA A 2 11.42 -15.72 -7.40
C ALA A 2 10.54 -14.50 -7.08
N VAL A 3 9.51 -14.27 -7.88
CA VAL A 3 8.50 -13.24 -7.65
C VAL A 3 7.11 -13.82 -7.84
N GLU A 4 6.24 -13.46 -6.91
CA GLU A 4 4.83 -13.78 -6.91
C GLU A 4 4.08 -12.79 -7.79
N ASP A 5 3.35 -13.32 -8.75
CA ASP A 5 2.40 -12.58 -9.56
C ASP A 5 1.01 -13.17 -9.39
N VAL A 6 -0.02 -12.45 -9.86
CA VAL A 6 -1.42 -12.86 -9.74
C VAL A 6 -1.63 -14.25 -10.34
N GLU A 7 -1.08 -14.48 -11.52
CA GLU A 7 -1.36 -15.72 -12.26
C GLU A 7 -0.28 -16.79 -12.12
N THR A 8 0.91 -16.48 -11.63
CA THR A 8 2.03 -17.43 -11.56
C THR A 8 3.15 -16.94 -10.65
N LYS A 9 4.01 -17.86 -10.21
CA LYS A 9 5.36 -17.53 -9.74
C LYS A 9 6.30 -17.44 -10.92
N CYS A 10 7.13 -16.42 -10.94
CA CYS A 10 8.11 -16.19 -11.98
C CYS A 10 9.52 -16.17 -11.39
N HIS A 11 10.45 -16.92 -11.98
CA HIS A 11 11.87 -16.81 -11.64
C HIS A 11 12.48 -15.68 -12.45
N LEU A 12 12.94 -14.65 -11.75
CA LEU A 12 13.82 -13.64 -12.34
C LEU A 12 15.22 -14.19 -12.51
N LEU A 13 15.62 -14.29 -13.77
CA LEU A 13 17.01 -14.40 -14.16
C LEU A 13 17.62 -13.00 -14.08
N TYR A 14 18.53 -12.83 -13.13
CA TYR A 14 19.40 -11.65 -13.04
C TYR A 14 20.81 -12.11 -13.37
N VAL A 15 21.47 -11.41 -14.29
CA VAL A 15 22.92 -11.57 -14.46
C VAL A 15 23.60 -10.58 -13.52
N LYS A 16 24.40 -11.10 -12.59
CA LYS A 16 25.23 -10.30 -11.69
C LYS A 16 26.57 -10.08 -12.37
N TYR A 17 26.86 -8.85 -12.73
CA TYR A 17 28.14 -8.44 -13.26
C TYR A 17 29.03 -8.03 -12.11
N GLN A 18 30.25 -8.56 -12.10
CA GLN A 18 31.31 -8.15 -11.19
C GLN A 18 32.28 -7.28 -11.98
N CYS A 19 32.46 -6.03 -11.56
CA CYS A 19 33.43 -5.15 -12.18
C CYS A 19 34.84 -5.71 -11.94
N THR A 20 35.63 -5.88 -12.99
CA THR A 20 37.06 -6.18 -12.89
C THR A 20 37.82 -4.85 -12.79
N GLY A 21 38.24 -4.49 -11.59
CA GLY A 21 38.98 -3.27 -11.26
C GLY A 21 39.22 -3.15 -9.74
N GLU A 22 39.98 -2.16 -9.28
CA GLU A 22 40.30 -1.96 -7.85
C GLU A 22 39.03 -1.81 -6.99
N ASN A 23 37.98 -1.20 -7.54
CA ASN A 23 36.65 -1.19 -6.95
C ASN A 23 35.83 -2.41 -7.41
N LYS A 24 35.74 -3.43 -6.54
CA LYS A 24 34.95 -4.66 -6.71
C LYS A 24 33.43 -4.42 -6.61
N GLY A 25 32.91 -3.41 -7.30
CA GLY A 25 31.48 -3.15 -7.41
C GLY A 25 30.77 -4.30 -8.14
N CYS A 26 29.58 -4.66 -7.68
CA CYS A 26 28.69 -5.58 -8.41
C CYS A 26 27.44 -4.80 -8.86
N PHE A 27 26.98 -5.03 -10.08
CA PHE A 27 25.68 -4.55 -10.56
C PHE A 27 24.91 -5.68 -11.22
N SER A 28 23.60 -5.51 -11.41
CA SER A 28 22.75 -6.55 -12.00
C SER A 28 21.92 -5.96 -13.13
N THR A 29 21.89 -6.62 -14.29
CA THR A 29 21.03 -6.24 -15.42
C THR A 29 20.29 -7.45 -15.99
N VAL A 30 19.25 -7.17 -16.76
CA VAL A 30 18.68 -8.07 -17.77
C VAL A 30 19.22 -7.51 -19.09
N ASN A 31 19.89 -8.34 -19.90
CA ASN A 31 20.57 -7.86 -21.11
C ASN A 31 19.58 -7.16 -22.06
N ALA A 32 19.91 -5.93 -22.50
CA ALA A 32 19.09 -5.13 -23.40
C ALA A 32 18.93 -5.79 -24.79
N ASP A 33 19.95 -6.47 -25.30
CA ASP A 33 19.90 -7.14 -26.61
C ASP A 33 18.94 -8.33 -26.59
N TYR A 34 18.85 -9.02 -25.45
CA TYR A 34 17.91 -10.13 -25.22
C TYR A 34 16.46 -9.64 -25.06
N ILE A 35 16.28 -8.46 -24.47
CA ILE A 35 14.98 -7.79 -24.38
C ILE A 35 14.50 -7.35 -25.77
N GLN A 36 15.42 -6.87 -26.61
CA GLN A 36 15.12 -6.44 -27.98
C GLN A 36 14.88 -7.60 -28.94
N SER A 37 15.57 -8.74 -28.76
CA SER A 37 15.34 -9.93 -29.61
C SER A 37 13.97 -10.57 -29.38
N GLU A 38 13.36 -10.35 -28.21
CA GLU A 38 12.11 -11.01 -27.83
C GLU A 38 11.12 -10.01 -27.19
N VAL A 39 10.76 -8.97 -27.95
CA VAL A 39 9.88 -7.85 -27.53
C VAL A 39 8.57 -8.29 -26.85
N ARG A 40 8.05 -9.48 -27.14
CA ARG A 40 6.85 -10.03 -26.48
C ARG A 40 7.07 -10.32 -25.00
N LEU A 41 8.31 -10.59 -24.58
CA LEU A 41 8.68 -10.79 -23.18
C LEU A 41 8.68 -9.48 -22.39
N ILE A 42 8.84 -8.31 -23.00
CA ILE A 42 8.76 -6.99 -22.32
C ILE A 42 7.41 -6.81 -21.61
N MET A 43 6.32 -7.25 -22.25
CA MET A 43 4.97 -7.25 -21.68
C MET A 43 4.81 -8.16 -20.46
N HIS A 44 5.79 -9.06 -20.23
CA HIS A 44 5.87 -9.99 -19.10
C HIS A 44 6.92 -9.59 -18.05
N PHE A 45 7.56 -8.42 -18.19
CA PHE A 45 8.55 -7.88 -17.25
C PHE A 45 8.04 -6.72 -16.35
N PRO A 46 7.04 -6.90 -15.46
CA PRO A 46 6.74 -5.94 -14.38
C PRO A 46 7.88 -5.80 -13.32
N PHE A 47 9.14 -6.02 -13.69
CA PHE A 47 10.19 -6.48 -12.79
C PHE A 47 11.15 -5.43 -12.26
N LEU A 48 10.96 -4.16 -12.61
CA LEU A 48 11.83 -3.09 -12.13
C LEU A 48 11.35 -2.38 -10.86
N MET A 49 10.22 -2.76 -10.25
CA MET A 49 9.68 -2.06 -9.07
C MET A 49 9.33 -2.94 -7.86
N THR A 50 10.08 -4.02 -7.63
CA THR A 50 9.81 -4.93 -6.50
C THR A 50 11.09 -5.36 -5.77
N LYS A 51 12.10 -4.48 -5.75
CA LYS A 51 13.49 -4.80 -5.36
C LYS A 51 13.65 -5.45 -3.97
N LYS A 52 12.63 -5.43 -3.09
CA LYS A 52 12.69 -6.08 -1.75
C LYS A 52 11.53 -7.03 -1.42
N GLY A 53 10.33 -6.85 -1.97
CA GLY A 53 9.15 -7.64 -1.57
C GLY A 53 8.95 -8.96 -2.32
N GLY A 54 9.37 -9.07 -3.59
CA GLY A 54 9.10 -10.27 -4.38
C GLY A 54 7.63 -10.46 -4.80
N PHE A 55 6.85 -9.39 -4.87
CA PHE A 55 5.47 -9.37 -5.36
C PHE A 55 5.36 -8.41 -6.54
N SER A 56 4.68 -8.79 -7.62
CA SER A 56 4.41 -7.90 -8.75
C SER A 56 3.56 -6.69 -8.33
N LYS A 57 3.62 -5.60 -9.11
CA LYS A 57 2.77 -4.41 -8.88
C LYS A 57 1.28 -4.78 -8.88
N VAL A 58 0.84 -5.55 -9.88
CA VAL A 58 -0.55 -5.96 -10.05
C VAL A 58 -1.02 -6.81 -8.86
N LEU A 59 -0.15 -7.69 -8.34
CA LEU A 59 -0.47 -8.45 -7.14
C LEU A 59 -0.55 -7.56 -5.90
N MET A 60 0.33 -6.56 -5.75
CA MET A 60 0.26 -5.59 -4.64
C MET A 60 -0.99 -4.71 -4.69
N GLU A 61 -1.44 -4.31 -5.88
CA GLU A 61 -2.70 -3.59 -6.08
C GLU A 61 -3.89 -4.44 -5.64
N LEU A 62 -3.93 -5.71 -6.07
CA LEU A 62 -4.97 -6.65 -5.67
C LEU A 62 -4.97 -6.94 -4.16
N ILE A 63 -3.79 -7.01 -3.54
CA ILE A 63 -3.66 -7.12 -2.08
C ILE A 63 -4.18 -5.86 -1.39
N HIS A 64 -3.87 -4.67 -1.92
CA HIS A 64 -4.36 -3.41 -1.37
C HIS A 64 -5.89 -3.30 -1.43
N GLU A 65 -6.49 -3.65 -2.57
CA GLU A 65 -7.95 -3.74 -2.72
C GLU A 65 -8.56 -4.75 -1.73
N GLY A 66 -7.95 -5.93 -1.60
CA GLY A 66 -8.38 -6.95 -0.64
C GLY A 66 -8.37 -6.44 0.80
N MET A 67 -7.28 -5.82 1.23
CA MET A 67 -7.11 -5.25 2.57
C MET A 67 -8.08 -4.11 2.89
N THR A 68 -8.51 -3.35 1.88
CA THR A 68 -9.43 -2.22 2.04
C THR A 68 -10.90 -2.60 1.80
N SER A 69 -11.16 -3.81 1.30
CA SER A 69 -12.51 -4.31 1.05
C SER A 69 -13.22 -4.82 2.31
N PRO A 70 -14.57 -4.82 2.34
CA PRO A 70 -15.34 -5.43 3.43
C PRO A 70 -15.12 -6.93 3.61
N HIS A 71 -14.71 -7.63 2.54
CA HIS A 71 -14.51 -9.08 2.50
C HIS A 71 -13.06 -9.50 2.84
N GLY A 72 -12.16 -8.54 3.01
CA GLY A 72 -10.76 -8.77 3.34
C GLY A 72 -10.03 -9.60 2.29
N LEU A 73 -8.86 -10.12 2.69
CA LEU A 73 -7.99 -10.92 1.83
C LEU A 73 -8.54 -12.31 1.48
N SER A 74 -9.55 -12.82 2.18
CA SER A 74 -10.12 -14.15 1.87
C SER A 74 -10.61 -14.21 0.42
N SER A 75 -11.37 -13.19 0.01
CA SER A 75 -11.85 -13.04 -1.37
C SER A 75 -10.71 -12.89 -2.38
N THR A 76 -9.66 -12.14 -2.03
CA THR A 76 -8.46 -11.96 -2.86
C THR A 76 -7.70 -13.26 -3.06
N VAL A 77 -7.52 -14.07 -2.01
CA VAL A 77 -6.83 -15.35 -2.09
C VAL A 77 -7.58 -16.32 -3.00
N GLU A 78 -8.89 -16.43 -2.85
CA GLU A 78 -9.72 -17.26 -3.72
C GLU A 78 -9.70 -16.79 -5.18
N HIS A 79 -9.75 -15.47 -5.40
CA HIS A 79 -9.65 -14.90 -6.74
C HIS A 79 -8.30 -15.22 -7.40
N ILE A 80 -7.19 -15.11 -6.66
CA ILE A 80 -5.85 -15.48 -7.15
C ILE A 80 -5.79 -16.97 -7.47
N ARG A 81 -6.33 -17.84 -6.60
CA ARG A 81 -6.41 -19.28 -6.84
C ARG A 81 -7.15 -19.58 -8.14
N HIS A 82 -8.33 -18.99 -8.32
CA HIS A 82 -9.14 -19.18 -9.51
C HIS A 82 -8.45 -18.69 -10.79
N ARG A 83 -7.76 -17.55 -10.74
CA ARG A 83 -6.99 -17.04 -11.89
C ARG A 83 -5.85 -17.99 -12.28
N ARG A 84 -5.18 -18.61 -11.31
CA ARG A 84 -4.12 -19.59 -11.54
C ARG A 84 -4.66 -20.89 -12.16
N GLU A 85 -5.81 -21.37 -11.69
CA GLU A 85 -6.51 -22.51 -12.30
C GLU A 85 -6.94 -22.20 -13.75
N LYS A 86 -7.53 -21.03 -13.99
CA LYS A 86 -7.91 -20.59 -15.35
C LYS A 86 -6.70 -20.51 -16.28
N ARG A 87 -5.56 -20.02 -15.78
CA ARG A 87 -4.31 -20.01 -16.54
C ARG A 87 -3.83 -21.42 -16.89
N TYR A 88 -3.91 -22.38 -15.96
CA TYR A 88 -3.57 -23.77 -16.25
C TYR A 88 -4.37 -24.31 -17.43
N TYR A 89 -5.70 -24.15 -17.43
CA TYR A 89 -6.53 -24.63 -18.54
C TYR A 89 -6.20 -23.94 -19.86
N LYS A 90 -5.91 -22.63 -19.84
CA LYS A 90 -5.43 -21.92 -21.03
C LYS A 90 -4.12 -22.51 -21.57
N LEU A 91 -3.15 -22.78 -20.69
CA LEU A 91 -1.88 -23.40 -21.07
C LEU A 91 -2.07 -24.82 -21.59
N LEU A 92 -3.00 -25.58 -21.01
CA LEU A 92 -3.33 -26.93 -21.45
C LEU A 92 -3.93 -26.92 -22.86
N CYS A 93 -4.82 -25.97 -23.18
CA CYS A 93 -5.34 -25.79 -24.53
C CYS A 93 -4.22 -25.48 -25.54
N LEU A 94 -3.31 -24.58 -25.22
CA LEU A 94 -2.16 -24.25 -26.08
C LEU A 94 -1.22 -25.45 -26.27
N PHE A 95 -1.01 -26.22 -25.20
CA PHE A 95 -0.23 -27.46 -25.27
C PHE A 95 -0.91 -28.47 -26.20
N ALA A 96 -2.21 -28.70 -26.04
CA ALA A 96 -2.96 -29.64 -26.88
C ALA A 96 -2.96 -29.24 -28.36
N ASP A 97 -3.17 -27.96 -28.67
CA ASP A 97 -3.08 -27.43 -30.04
C ASP A 97 -1.68 -27.67 -30.63
N ARG A 98 -0.62 -27.37 -29.87
CA ARG A 98 0.75 -27.58 -30.33
C ARG A 98 1.08 -29.06 -30.56
N VAL A 99 0.62 -29.94 -29.67
CA VAL A 99 0.78 -31.40 -29.84
C VAL A 99 0.06 -31.86 -31.10
N GLY A 100 -1.17 -31.40 -31.35
CA GLY A 100 -1.91 -31.72 -32.56
C GLY A 100 -1.17 -31.31 -33.83
N GLN A 101 -0.63 -30.08 -33.88
CA GLN A 101 0.18 -29.61 -35.00
C GLN A 101 1.43 -30.47 -35.23
N LEU A 102 2.12 -30.86 -34.16
CA LEU A 102 3.31 -31.71 -34.25
C LEU A 102 2.96 -33.11 -34.75
N GLN A 103 1.83 -33.68 -34.31
CA GLN A 103 1.34 -34.98 -34.78
C GLN A 103 0.93 -34.96 -36.25
N LEU A 104 0.37 -33.86 -36.76
CA LEU A 104 0.11 -33.70 -38.19
C LEU A 104 1.41 -33.72 -39.01
N SER A 105 2.47 -33.10 -38.50
CA SER A 105 3.79 -33.10 -39.17
C SER A 105 4.57 -34.40 -39.00
N ASN A 106 4.35 -35.10 -37.89
CA ASN A 106 5.01 -36.35 -37.52
C ASN A 106 4.03 -37.23 -36.75
N PRO A 107 3.35 -38.19 -37.41
CA PRO A 107 2.38 -39.08 -36.77
C PRO A 107 2.92 -39.87 -35.57
N ASN A 108 4.23 -40.06 -35.49
CA ASN A 108 4.89 -40.77 -34.39
C ASN A 108 5.30 -39.85 -33.22
N TYR A 109 4.90 -38.57 -33.24
CA TYR A 109 5.19 -37.64 -32.15
C TYR A 109 4.45 -38.02 -30.87
N LEU A 110 5.22 -38.35 -29.83
CA LEU A 110 4.73 -38.65 -28.49
C LEU A 110 4.99 -37.47 -27.57
N ALA A 111 3.90 -36.82 -27.15
CA ALA A 111 3.97 -35.72 -26.19
C ALA A 111 4.07 -36.24 -24.75
N PRO A 112 4.76 -35.52 -23.85
CA PRO A 112 4.74 -35.84 -22.43
C PRO A 112 3.34 -35.59 -21.84
N SER A 113 2.93 -36.38 -20.84
CA SER A 113 1.68 -36.12 -20.13
C SER A 113 1.76 -34.80 -19.36
N PRO A 114 0.82 -33.87 -19.56
CA PRO A 114 0.80 -32.63 -18.80
C PRO A 114 0.50 -32.90 -17.32
N PRO A 115 1.04 -32.09 -16.39
CA PRO A 115 0.72 -32.22 -14.97
C PRO A 115 -0.77 -31.95 -14.74
N SER A 116 -1.36 -32.53 -13.68
CA SER A 116 -2.75 -32.21 -13.32
C SER A 116 -2.89 -30.78 -12.79
N VAL A 117 -4.12 -30.24 -12.81
CA VAL A 117 -4.41 -28.91 -12.22
C VAL A 117 -3.99 -28.85 -10.76
N GLY A 118 -4.19 -29.93 -9.99
CA GLY A 118 -3.75 -30.03 -8.59
C GLY A 118 -2.23 -29.93 -8.47
N GLN A 119 -1.48 -30.68 -9.29
CA GLN A 119 -0.02 -30.62 -9.30
C GLN A 119 0.51 -29.23 -9.71
N TYR A 120 -0.13 -28.61 -10.71
CA TYR A 120 0.17 -27.25 -11.12
C TYR A 120 -0.07 -26.24 -9.98
N CYS A 121 -1.24 -26.28 -9.36
CA CYS A 121 -1.60 -25.39 -8.26
C CYS A 121 -0.70 -25.56 -7.03
N VAL A 122 -0.30 -26.80 -6.69
CA VAL A 122 0.66 -27.07 -5.61
C VAL A 122 2.02 -26.44 -5.92
N ARG A 123 2.53 -26.59 -7.15
CA ARG A 123 3.81 -25.99 -7.56
C ARG A 123 3.76 -24.47 -7.53
N GLN A 124 2.61 -23.90 -7.93
CA GLN A 124 2.40 -22.46 -7.95
C GLN A 124 2.01 -21.88 -6.59
N LYS A 125 1.67 -22.68 -5.56
CA LYS A 125 1.15 -22.32 -4.22
C LYS A 125 0.93 -20.80 -4.00
N PRO A 126 -0.31 -20.29 -4.08
CA PRO A 126 -0.63 -18.91 -3.76
C PRO A 126 -0.05 -18.49 -2.41
N VAL A 127 0.40 -17.24 -2.35
CA VAL A 127 0.80 -16.63 -1.09
C VAL A 127 -0.41 -16.60 -0.16
N GLY A 128 -0.22 -17.01 1.09
CA GLY A 128 -1.30 -16.98 2.09
C GLY A 128 -1.66 -15.56 2.50
N ALA A 129 -2.87 -15.39 3.04
CA ALA A 129 -3.36 -14.09 3.53
C ALA A 129 -2.41 -13.46 4.57
N GLU A 130 -1.75 -14.27 5.41
CA GLU A 130 -0.78 -13.81 6.41
C GLU A 130 0.42 -13.11 5.76
N THR A 131 1.08 -13.77 4.79
CA THR A 131 2.24 -13.19 4.10
C THR A 131 1.85 -11.97 3.26
N MET A 132 0.66 -11.98 2.63
CA MET A 132 0.12 -10.80 1.93
C MET A 132 -0.09 -9.63 2.89
N SER A 133 -0.67 -9.88 4.07
CA SER A 133 -0.89 -8.86 5.11
C SER A 133 0.44 -8.30 5.60
N ALA A 134 1.41 -9.16 5.90
CA ALA A 134 2.74 -8.71 6.35
C ALA A 134 3.44 -7.84 5.30
N THR A 135 3.36 -8.22 4.03
CA THR A 135 3.93 -7.46 2.91
C THR A 135 3.21 -6.11 2.74
N TRP A 136 1.89 -6.10 2.83
CA TRP A 136 1.10 -4.87 2.78
C TRP A 136 1.46 -3.93 3.95
N MET A 137 1.53 -4.44 5.17
CA MET A 137 1.93 -3.68 6.36
C MET A 137 3.34 -3.07 6.23
N GLN A 138 4.29 -3.85 5.69
CA GLN A 138 5.63 -3.33 5.42
C GLN A 138 5.59 -2.20 4.39
N SER A 139 4.82 -2.38 3.31
CA SER A 139 4.68 -1.36 2.28
C SER A 139 3.99 -0.10 2.81
N THR A 140 2.92 -0.24 3.57
CA THR A 140 2.19 0.90 4.15
C THR A 140 3.02 1.63 5.19
N THR A 141 3.91 0.94 5.91
CA THR A 141 4.87 1.58 6.82
C THR A 141 5.80 2.52 6.06
N ILE A 142 6.37 2.07 4.94
CA ILE A 142 7.25 2.90 4.09
C ILE A 142 6.47 4.11 3.55
N TYR A 143 5.27 3.89 3.00
CA TYR A 143 4.41 4.97 2.53
C TYR A 143 4.05 5.94 3.65
N SER A 144 3.76 5.45 4.84
CA SER A 144 3.44 6.29 5.99
C SER A 144 4.60 7.21 6.33
N VAL A 145 5.82 6.69 6.42
CA VAL A 145 7.02 7.51 6.69
C VAL A 145 7.22 8.58 5.61
N LEU A 146 7.08 8.22 4.34
CA LEU A 146 7.18 9.19 3.23
C LEU A 146 6.09 10.26 3.32
N CYS A 147 4.86 9.88 3.62
CA CYS A 147 3.77 10.81 3.83
C CYS A 147 4.07 11.76 5.00
N GLU A 148 4.57 11.27 6.13
CA GLU A 148 4.97 12.13 7.26
C GLU A 148 6.08 13.12 6.87
N GLN A 149 7.07 12.68 6.09
CA GLN A 149 8.12 13.57 5.58
C GLN A 149 7.56 14.66 4.66
N VAL A 150 6.69 14.29 3.72
CA VAL A 150 6.01 15.26 2.85
C VAL A 150 5.20 16.24 3.68
N MET A 151 4.39 15.74 4.62
CA MET A 151 3.58 16.56 5.53
C MET A 151 4.44 17.56 6.31
N SER A 152 5.58 17.13 6.86
CA SER A 152 6.51 18.00 7.59
C SER A 152 7.17 19.08 6.73
N SER A 153 7.26 18.88 5.41
CA SER A 153 7.83 19.86 4.48
C SER A 153 6.83 20.93 4.04
N LEU A 154 5.54 20.73 4.29
CA LEU A 154 4.51 21.69 3.94
C LEU A 154 4.51 22.85 4.94
N MET A 155 4.10 24.04 4.49
CA MET A 155 4.00 25.22 5.34
C MET A 155 2.56 25.69 5.51
N VAL A 156 2.24 26.14 6.72
CA VAL A 156 1.00 26.81 7.08
C VAL A 156 1.25 28.31 7.12
N ARG A 157 0.70 29.03 6.14
CA ARG A 157 0.88 30.49 6.01
C ARG A 157 -0.11 31.33 6.82
N LYS A 158 -1.31 30.79 7.12
CA LYS A 158 -2.39 31.59 7.72
C LYS A 158 -3.36 30.79 8.56
N ALA A 159 -3.85 29.68 8.05
CA ALA A 159 -4.89 28.90 8.71
C ALA A 159 -4.56 27.41 8.66
N LEU A 160 -4.71 26.77 9.80
CA LEU A 160 -4.69 25.33 9.97
C LEU A 160 -6.07 24.89 10.43
N ARG A 161 -6.77 24.09 9.62
CA ARG A 161 -8.01 23.44 10.03
C ARG A 161 -7.68 22.13 10.71
N VAL A 162 -8.21 21.92 11.90
CA VAL A 162 -8.12 20.68 12.64
C VAL A 162 -9.53 20.08 12.67
N ASP A 163 -9.70 18.93 12.02
CA ASP A 163 -10.99 18.26 11.87
C ASP A 163 -10.90 16.85 12.47
N HIS A 164 -11.96 16.45 13.18
CA HIS A 164 -12.10 15.17 13.84
C HIS A 164 -12.94 14.23 12.97
N SER A 165 -12.31 13.25 12.33
CA SER A 165 -13.05 12.22 11.59
C SER A 165 -13.39 11.01 12.47
N VAL A 166 -14.37 11.20 13.37
CA VAL A 166 -14.92 10.10 14.21
C VAL A 166 -15.64 9.06 13.34
N LYS A 167 -16.30 9.51 12.26
CA LYS A 167 -17.10 8.65 11.37
C LYS A 167 -16.27 7.56 10.68
N PHE A 168 -15.02 7.86 10.35
CA PHE A 168 -14.11 6.90 9.73
C PHE A 168 -13.76 5.75 10.69
N CYS A 169 -13.38 6.09 11.92
CA CYS A 169 -12.92 5.10 12.88
C CYS A 169 -14.03 4.19 13.41
N LYS A 170 -15.28 4.66 13.46
CA LYS A 170 -16.47 3.83 13.76
C LYS A 170 -16.67 2.67 12.78
N ARG A 171 -16.04 2.72 11.59
CA ARG A 171 -16.12 1.69 10.54
C ARG A 171 -14.90 0.78 10.47
N LEU A 172 -13.82 1.09 11.20
CA LEU A 172 -12.61 0.28 11.19
C LEU A 172 -12.85 -1.02 11.97
N LYS A 173 -12.75 -2.15 11.28
CA LYS A 173 -12.67 -3.49 11.90
C LYS A 173 -11.20 -3.83 12.09
N VAL A 174 -10.81 -4.24 13.30
CA VAL A 174 -9.43 -4.68 13.56
C VAL A 174 -9.18 -6.03 12.91
N TRP A 175 -8.10 -6.14 12.13
CA TRP A 175 -7.53 -7.38 11.62
C TRP A 175 -5.99 -7.33 11.78
N PRO A 176 -5.28 -8.40 12.21
CA PRO A 176 -5.66 -9.81 12.24
C PRO A 176 -5.74 -10.47 13.64
N GLY A 177 -6.59 -11.49 13.79
CA GLY A 177 -6.87 -12.23 15.04
C GLY A 177 -8.21 -11.87 15.71
N GLY A 178 -8.89 -10.82 15.22
CA GLY A 178 -10.14 -10.31 15.76
C GLY A 178 -11.36 -11.09 15.27
N THR A 179 -12.28 -11.36 16.18
CA THR A 179 -13.57 -12.06 16.01
C THR A 179 -14.58 -11.36 15.07
N GLY A 180 -14.14 -10.41 14.24
CA GLY A 180 -15.00 -9.51 13.46
C GLY A 180 -15.82 -8.54 14.33
N LYS A 181 -15.60 -8.55 15.66
CA LYS A 181 -16.28 -7.67 16.61
C LYS A 181 -15.70 -6.25 16.51
N ARG A 182 -16.59 -5.26 16.60
CA ARG A 182 -16.20 -3.85 16.77
C ARG A 182 -15.47 -3.73 18.12
N GLU A 183 -14.38 -2.97 18.15
CA GLU A 183 -13.83 -2.53 19.45
C GLU A 183 -14.90 -1.75 20.21
N SER A 184 -14.85 -1.84 21.54
CA SER A 184 -15.64 -0.96 22.40
C SER A 184 -15.34 0.50 22.04
N MET A 185 -16.36 1.35 22.03
CA MET A 185 -16.19 2.79 21.76
C MET A 185 -15.24 3.48 22.77
N SER A 186 -14.97 2.86 23.92
CA SER A 186 -13.97 3.31 24.90
C SER A 186 -12.53 3.22 24.39
N ASP A 187 -12.25 2.31 23.46
CA ASP A 187 -10.90 2.07 22.91
C ASP A 187 -10.72 2.64 21.49
N ALA A 188 -11.83 3.02 20.87
CA ALA A 188 -11.86 3.59 19.52
C ALA A 188 -11.07 4.90 19.46
N LYS A 189 -9.99 4.91 18.67
CA LYS A 189 -9.25 6.13 18.36
C LYS A 189 -9.90 6.84 17.17
N MET A 190 -10.09 8.14 17.27
CA MET A 190 -10.51 9.04 16.19
C MET A 190 -9.31 9.47 15.35
N LEU A 191 -9.51 9.65 14.05
CA LEU A 191 -8.49 10.22 13.17
C LEU A 191 -8.59 11.74 13.21
N LEU A 192 -7.57 12.38 13.77
CA LEU A 192 -7.35 13.81 13.73
C LEU A 192 -6.60 14.17 12.45
N LEU A 193 -7.14 15.08 11.66
CA LEU A 193 -6.51 15.61 10.46
C LEU A 193 -6.25 17.10 10.63
N ALA A 194 -5.03 17.52 10.32
CA ALA A 194 -4.63 18.90 10.26
C ALA A 194 -4.40 19.29 8.81
N GLN A 195 -5.16 20.27 8.31
CA GLN A 195 -5.16 20.71 6.92
C GLN A 195 -4.81 22.18 6.80
N ASN A 196 -4.01 22.54 5.80
CA ASN A 196 -3.78 23.95 5.50
C ASN A 196 -4.99 24.58 4.76
N LYS A 197 -4.93 25.88 4.49
CA LYS A 197 -6.01 26.63 3.82
C LYS A 197 -6.45 26.05 2.47
N ILE A 198 -5.57 25.36 1.74
CA ILE A 198 -5.89 24.78 0.42
C ILE A 198 -6.33 23.30 0.52
N GLY A 199 -6.54 22.79 1.74
CA GLY A 199 -7.04 21.44 1.98
C GLY A 199 -5.96 20.35 1.95
N GLN A 200 -4.68 20.70 1.85
CA GLN A 200 -3.60 19.71 1.95
C GLN A 200 -3.47 19.26 3.40
N ILE A 201 -3.34 17.95 3.61
CA ILE A 201 -3.05 17.39 4.93
C ILE A 201 -1.59 17.70 5.25
N VAL A 202 -1.37 18.39 6.37
CA VAL A 202 -0.04 18.78 6.89
C VAL A 202 0.30 18.05 8.20
N GLY A 203 -0.64 17.28 8.73
CA GLY A 203 -0.43 16.41 9.88
C GLY A 203 -1.64 15.53 10.13
N ARG A 204 -1.43 14.37 10.76
CA ARG A 204 -2.49 13.45 11.16
C ARG A 204 -2.11 12.68 12.42
N ARG A 205 -3.10 12.30 13.24
CA ARG A 205 -2.85 11.44 14.41
C ARG A 205 -4.10 10.67 14.80
N LEU A 206 -3.93 9.49 15.37
CA LEU A 206 -5.02 8.77 16.03
C LEU A 206 -5.08 9.23 17.50
N THR A 207 -6.22 9.78 17.92
CA THR A 207 -6.45 10.30 19.29
C THR A 207 -7.73 9.72 19.89
N ARG A 208 -7.85 9.61 21.22
CA ARG A 208 -9.08 9.13 21.87
C ARG A 208 -10.17 10.21 21.96
N SER A 209 -9.77 11.47 22.07
CA SER A 209 -10.67 12.62 22.14
C SER A 209 -9.99 13.87 21.56
N GLU A 210 -10.76 14.93 21.36
CA GLU A 210 -10.27 16.22 20.82
C GLU A 210 -9.22 16.86 21.71
N ASN A 211 -9.35 16.70 23.03
CA ASN A 211 -8.45 17.24 24.03
C ASN A 211 -7.75 16.10 24.78
N HIS A 212 -6.83 15.43 24.09
CA HIS A 212 -6.02 14.35 24.65
C HIS A 212 -4.57 14.49 24.19
N ASP A 213 -3.68 13.70 24.79
CA ASP A 213 -2.24 13.72 24.53
C ASP A 213 -1.93 13.56 23.04
N GLY A 214 -2.72 12.76 22.32
CA GLY A 214 -2.60 12.61 20.87
C GLY A 214 -2.80 13.92 20.09
N THR A 215 -3.69 14.81 20.53
CA THR A 215 -3.85 16.14 19.93
C THR A 215 -2.65 17.02 20.24
N ARG A 216 -2.19 17.01 21.50
CA ARG A 216 -0.98 17.75 21.95
C ARG A 216 0.23 17.41 21.10
N GLU A 217 0.50 16.11 20.95
CA GLU A 217 1.67 15.61 20.24
C GLU A 217 1.62 15.98 18.75
N LEU A 218 0.43 15.97 18.13
CA LEU A 218 0.26 16.43 16.76
C LEU A 218 0.61 17.93 16.63
N LEU A 219 0.06 18.76 17.52
CA LEU A 219 0.31 20.20 17.52
C LEU A 219 1.80 20.51 17.76
N GLN A 220 2.46 19.80 18.69
CA GLN A 220 3.88 19.93 18.95
C GLN A 220 4.74 19.58 17.71
N HIS A 221 4.39 18.51 17.01
CA HIS A 221 5.07 18.12 15.78
C HIS A 221 4.96 19.19 14.69
N MET A 222 3.84 19.92 14.67
CA MET A 222 3.55 20.94 13.67
C MET A 222 4.07 22.34 14.02
N LYS A 223 4.79 22.50 15.13
CA LYS A 223 5.28 23.82 15.57
C LYS A 223 6.15 24.51 14.52
N GLY A 224 6.99 23.73 13.81
CA GLY A 224 7.86 24.24 12.74
C GLY A 224 7.17 24.47 11.39
N THR A 225 5.90 24.08 11.26
CA THR A 225 5.14 24.17 10.00
C THR A 225 4.59 25.60 9.76
N PHE A 226 4.49 26.41 10.82
CA PHE A 226 3.90 27.74 10.78
C PHE A 226 4.93 28.81 10.35
N SER A 227 4.56 29.66 9.39
CA SER A 227 5.43 30.76 8.90
C SER A 227 5.29 32.02 9.75
N GLU A 228 6.36 32.45 10.42
CA GLU A 228 6.40 33.56 11.40
C GLU A 228 5.90 34.93 10.89
N GLU A 229 5.65 35.08 9.59
CA GLU A 229 5.41 36.39 8.95
C GLU A 229 4.00 36.98 9.18
N ARG A 230 3.02 36.21 9.69
CA ARG A 230 1.60 36.65 9.76
C ARG A 230 0.83 36.12 10.97
N LEU A 231 -0.29 36.77 11.27
CA LEU A 231 -1.31 36.25 12.19
C LEU A 231 -1.83 34.88 11.70
N GLN A 232 -1.61 33.87 12.53
CA GLN A 232 -1.97 32.48 12.26
C GLN A 232 -3.18 32.05 13.09
N TYR A 233 -3.98 31.17 12.52
CA TYR A 233 -5.17 30.64 13.19
C TYR A 233 -5.25 29.12 13.08
N ILE A 234 -5.63 28.47 14.18
CA ILE A 234 -6.16 27.11 14.18
C ILE A 234 -7.69 27.20 14.14
N ILE A 235 -8.31 26.49 13.20
CA ILE A 235 -9.75 26.44 12.99
C ILE A 235 -10.23 25.06 13.41
N SER A 236 -11.18 24.99 14.33
CA SER A 236 -11.79 23.73 14.81
C SER A 236 -13.30 23.89 14.98
N ASP A 237 -14.01 22.78 14.81
CA ASP A 237 -15.42 22.58 15.17
C ASP A 237 -15.73 22.77 16.66
N ASN A 238 -14.72 22.70 17.53
CA ASN A 238 -14.85 23.03 18.96
C ASN A 238 -13.66 23.86 19.43
N ALA A 239 -13.66 25.13 19.03
CA ALA A 239 -12.59 26.08 19.38
C ALA A 239 -12.34 26.17 20.89
N ASN A 240 -13.40 26.08 21.70
CA ASN A 240 -13.29 26.14 23.14
C ASN A 240 -12.53 24.94 23.70
N ALA A 241 -12.82 23.72 23.22
CA ALA A 241 -12.17 22.50 23.70
C ALA A 241 -10.67 22.45 23.43
N ILE A 242 -10.20 23.04 22.33
CA ILE A 242 -8.78 23.01 21.95
C ILE A 242 -8.01 24.28 22.34
N SER A 243 -8.70 25.33 22.80
CA SER A 243 -8.11 26.67 23.07
C SER A 243 -6.94 26.63 24.06
N ASN A 244 -7.11 25.93 25.17
CA ASN A 244 -6.10 25.77 26.21
C ASN A 244 -4.89 24.99 25.67
N GLU A 245 -5.16 23.94 24.89
CA GLU A 245 -4.15 23.05 24.34
C GLU A 245 -3.27 23.78 23.31
N VAL A 246 -3.89 24.51 22.38
CA VAL A 246 -3.19 25.38 21.42
C VAL A 246 -2.37 26.45 22.14
N SER A 247 -2.95 27.12 23.14
CA SER A 247 -2.26 28.14 23.92
C SER A 247 -1.03 27.57 24.63
N SER A 248 -1.08 26.32 25.10
CA SER A 248 0.05 25.64 25.74
C SER A 248 1.19 25.29 24.78
N VAL A 249 0.89 24.99 23.50
CA VAL A 249 1.87 24.57 22.50
C VAL A 249 2.48 25.75 21.74
N PHE A 250 1.66 26.73 21.35
CA PHE A 250 2.03 27.85 20.48
C PHE A 250 2.09 29.20 21.21
N GLY A 251 1.66 29.28 22.48
CA GLY A 251 1.56 30.55 23.20
C GLY A 251 0.55 31.49 22.53
N LYS A 252 0.84 32.80 22.57
CA LYS A 252 -0.01 33.84 21.98
C LYS A 252 0.18 34.04 20.47
N ALA A 253 1.08 33.28 19.83
CA ALA A 253 1.43 33.44 18.42
C ALA A 253 0.34 32.94 17.46
N VAL A 254 -0.47 31.97 17.90
CA VAL A 254 -1.51 31.34 17.09
C VAL A 254 -2.87 31.52 17.77
N GLY A 255 -3.81 32.15 17.08
CA GLY A 255 -5.20 32.28 17.56
C GLY A 255 -6.02 31.02 17.28
N VAL A 256 -7.07 30.78 18.06
CA VAL A 256 -8.04 29.71 17.79
C VAL A 256 -9.35 30.34 17.30
N ARG A 257 -9.95 29.75 16.26
CA ARG A 257 -11.24 30.17 15.71
C ARG A 257 -12.17 28.98 15.53
N GLN A 258 -13.45 29.24 15.70
CA GLN A 258 -14.52 28.29 15.44
C GLN A 258 -14.69 28.09 13.92
N ASP A 259 -14.86 26.84 13.47
CA ASP A 259 -15.20 26.52 12.10
C ASP A 259 -16.61 27.03 11.78
N PRO A 260 -16.77 28.01 10.87
CA PRO A 260 -18.08 28.60 10.59
C PRO A 260 -19.08 27.57 10.03
N PHE A 261 -18.61 26.50 9.39
CA PHE A 261 -19.51 25.49 8.81
C PHE A 261 -20.12 24.55 9.86
N HIS A 262 -19.56 24.49 11.07
CA HIS A 262 -20.14 23.75 12.19
C HIS A 262 -21.15 24.57 13.01
N VAL A 263 -21.10 25.91 12.93
CA VAL A 263 -22.01 26.81 13.65
C VAL A 263 -23.35 26.97 12.91
N ILE A 264 -23.41 26.62 11.63
CA ILE A 264 -24.58 26.79 10.76
C ILE A 264 -25.46 25.50 10.72
N GLN A 265 -25.15 24.48 11.53
CA GLN A 265 -25.95 23.25 11.63
C GLN A 265 -26.97 23.29 12.78
#